data_AF-A0A7X2KY45-F1
#
_entry.id   AF-A0A7X2KY45-F1
#
_cell.length_a   1.000
_cell.length_b   1.000
_cell.length_c   1.000
_cell.angle_alpha   90.00
_cell.angle_beta   90.00
_cell.angle_gamma   90.00
#
_symmetry.space_group_name_H-M   'P 1'
#
loop_
_entity.id
_entity.type
_entity.pdbx_description
1 polymer ?
#
loop_
_entity_poly.entity_id
_entity_poly.type
_entity_poly.pdbx_seq_one_letter_code
_entity_poly.pdbx_strand_id
1 'polypeptide(L)' 'MQNHQTQAAKPIRSAFTRPIISQKIRSFDTLAEAGRYIDRLQRCKLNYRFNIIQTGRRWCVCRIVSGEV' A
#
# COMPACT_ATOMS: atom_id res chain seq x y z
N MET A 1 -25.37 -9.23 -43.19
CA MET A 1 -24.18 -9.55 -42.39
C MET A 1 -24.09 -8.51 -41.28
N GLN A 2 -24.33 -8.88 -40.02
CA GLN A 2 -24.32 -7.95 -38.88
C GLN A 2 -22.89 -7.83 -38.34
N ASN A 3 -22.31 -6.63 -38.41
CA ASN A 3 -20.99 -6.35 -37.85
C ASN A 3 -21.10 -6.28 -36.32
N HIS A 4 -20.60 -7.31 -35.64
CA HIS A 4 -20.40 -7.28 -34.20
C HIS A 4 -19.25 -6.31 -33.89
N GLN A 5 -19.60 -5.06 -33.53
CA GLN A 5 -18.63 -4.12 -32.97
C GLN A 5 -18.08 -4.70 -31.67
N THR A 6 -16.83 -5.17 -31.72
CA THR A 6 -16.06 -5.54 -30.54
C THR A 6 -15.85 -4.26 -29.74
N GLN A 7 -16.58 -4.10 -28.63
CA GLN A 7 -16.37 -2.98 -27.71
C GLN A 7 -14.92 -3.05 -27.23
N ALA A 8 -14.09 -2.08 -27.65
CA ALA A 8 -12.72 -1.96 -27.18
C ALA A 8 -12.73 -1.89 -25.65
N ALA A 9 -11.96 -2.77 -25.00
CA ALA A 9 -11.84 -2.78 -23.55
C ALA A 9 -11.43 -1.38 -23.07
N LYS A 10 -12.22 -0.78 -22.16
CA LYS A 10 -11.92 0.55 -21.62
C LYS A 10 -10.51 0.53 -21.01
N PRO A 11 -9.65 1.52 -21.32
CA PRO A 11 -8.32 1.57 -20.74
C PRO A 11 -8.43 1.63 -19.21
N ILE A 12 -7.67 0.77 -18.54
CA ILE A 12 -7.56 0.75 -17.08
C ILE A 12 -7.14 2.16 -16.64
N ARG A 13 -7.86 2.75 -15.67
CA ARG A 13 -7.50 4.10 -15.17
C ARG A 13 -6.06 4.07 -14.65
N SER A 14 -5.28 5.10 -14.95
CA SER A 14 -3.85 5.21 -14.60
C SER A 14 -3.53 4.87 -13.14
N ALA A 15 -4.43 5.19 -12.21
CA ALA A 15 -4.33 4.86 -10.78
C ALA A 15 -4.24 3.35 -10.49
N PHE A 16 -4.73 2.49 -11.38
CA PHE A 16 -4.63 1.03 -11.26
C PHE A 16 -3.44 0.43 -12.02
N THR A 17 -2.70 1.25 -12.78
CA THR A 17 -1.53 0.80 -13.55
C THR A 17 -0.33 0.52 -12.64
N ARG A 18 -0.26 1.16 -11.45
CA ARG A 18 0.83 0.99 -10.47
C ARG A 18 0.26 0.74 -9.07
N PRO A 19 -0.19 -0.49 -8.76
CA PRO A 19 -0.78 -0.77 -7.46
C PRO A 19 0.23 -0.53 -6.32
N ILE A 20 -0.24 0.04 -5.21
CA ILE A 20 0.54 0.12 -3.98
C ILE A 20 0.66 -1.28 -3.38
N ILE A 21 1.88 -1.81 -3.38
CA ILE A 21 2.18 -3.11 -2.78
C ILE A 21 2.71 -2.87 -1.37
N SER A 22 1.92 -3.25 -0.37
CA SER A 22 2.26 -3.12 1.05
C SER A 22 2.65 -4.48 1.63
N GLN A 23 3.87 -4.61 2.13
CA GLN A 23 4.35 -5.81 2.82
C GLN A 23 4.25 -5.61 4.33
N LYS A 24 3.48 -6.46 5.01
CA LYS A 24 3.33 -6.42 6.47
C LYS A 24 4.67 -6.64 7.17
N ILE A 25 4.96 -5.79 8.16
CA ILE A 25 6.12 -5.95 9.05
C ILE A 25 5.67 -6.45 10.41
N ARG A 26 4.78 -5.70 11.08
CA ARG A 26 4.35 -5.99 12.47
C ARG A 26 3.00 -5.34 12.77
N SER A 27 2.25 -5.94 13.71
CA SER A 27 0.99 -5.41 14.23
C SER A 27 1.14 -4.91 15.66
N PHE A 28 0.40 -3.87 16.00
CA PHE A 28 0.38 -3.20 17.31
C PHE A 28 -1.06 -3.02 17.78
N ASP A 29 -1.25 -2.86 19.08
CA ASP A 29 -2.59 -2.71 19.65
C ASP A 29 -3.04 -1.25 19.59
N THR A 30 -2.10 -0.31 19.56
CA THR A 30 -2.38 1.12 19.42
C THR A 30 -1.67 1.76 18.23
N LEU A 31 -2.25 2.84 17.70
CA LEU A 31 -1.63 3.66 16.66
C LEU A 31 -0.32 4.31 17.16
N ALA A 32 -0.28 4.70 18.43
CA ALA A 32 0.90 5.32 19.04
C ALA A 32 2.11 4.38 19.03
N GLU A 33 1.92 3.10 19.34
CA GLU A 33 3.00 2.10 19.30
C GLU A 33 3.50 1.86 17.87
N ALA A 34 2.57 1.80 16.90
CA ALA A 34 2.90 1.69 15.48
C ALA A 34 3.74 2.88 15.00
N GLY A 35 3.38 4.10 15.40
CA GLY A 35 4.15 5.32 15.10
C GLY A 35 5.57 5.29 15.68
N ARG A 36 5.70 4.99 16.98
CA ARG A 36 7.02 4.87 17.63
C ARG A 36 7.91 3.81 16.97
N TYR A 37 7.31 2.74 16.43
CA TYR A 37 8.05 1.73 15.70
C TYR A 37 8.61 2.25 14.38
N ILE A 38 7.82 3.02 13.61
CA ILE A 38 8.30 3.69 12.39
C ILE A 38 9.42 4.66 12.72
N ASP A 39 9.30 5.46 13.77
CA ASP A 39 10.35 6.41 14.19
C ASP A 39 11.69 5.69 14.44
N ARG A 40 11.64 4.51 15.08
CA ARG A 40 12.84 3.69 15.29
C ARG A 40 13.42 3.17 13.97
N LEU A 41 12.59 2.72 13.04
CA LEU A 41 13.04 2.26 11.73
C LEU A 41 13.67 3.39 10.90
N GLN A 42 13.12 4.61 10.98
CA GLN A 42 13.67 5.79 10.31
C GLN A 42 15.01 6.20 10.90
N ARG A 43 15.21 6.09 12.23
CA ARG A 43 16.52 6.31 12.87
C ARG A 43 17.61 5.36 12.36
N CYS A 44 17.24 4.16 11.94
CA CYS A 44 18.17 3.22 11.30
C CYS A 44 18.52 3.59 9.83
N LYS A 45 18.11 4.78 9.35
CA LYS A 45 18.34 5.29 7.99
C LYS A 45 17.92 4.33 6.88
N LEU A 46 16.85 3.59 7.12
CA LEU A 46 16.26 2.76 6.09
C LEU A 46 15.51 3.68 5.10
N ASN A 47 15.95 3.70 3.83
CA ASN A 47 15.28 4.42 2.73
C ASN A 47 13.98 3.71 2.30
N TYR A 48 13.14 3.35 3.26
CA TYR A 48 11.86 2.68 3.03
C TYR A 48 10.71 3.65 3.27
N ARG A 49 9.68 3.53 2.43
CA ARG A 49 8.39 4.15 2.67
C ARG A 49 7.53 3.17 3.47
N PHE A 50 6.76 3.68 4.43
CA PHE A 50 5.91 2.88 5.31
C PHE A 50 4.48 3.40 5.27
N ASN A 51 3.52 2.51 5.51
CA ASN A 51 2.14 2.86 5.82
C ASN A 51 1.66 2.11 7.06
N ILE A 52 0.66 2.68 7.73
CA ILE A 52 -0.04 2.04 8.84
C ILE A 52 -1.46 1.75 8.38
N ILE A 53 -1.88 0.50 8.49
CA ILE A 53 -3.22 0.04 8.10
C ILE A 53 -3.94 -0.45 9.35
N GLN A 54 -5.15 0.05 9.61
CA GLN A 54 -6.00 -0.51 10.66
C GLN A 54 -6.60 -1.83 10.17
N THR A 55 -6.36 -2.92 10.89
CA THR A 55 -6.91 -4.25 10.61
C THR A 55 -7.70 -4.71 11.84
N GLY A 56 -9.02 -4.54 11.79
CA GLY A 56 -9.88 -4.76 12.94
C GLY A 56 -9.52 -3.82 14.10
N ARG A 57 -9.14 -4.40 15.25
CA ARG A 57 -8.73 -3.65 16.45
C ARG A 57 -7.23 -3.36 16.53
N ARG A 58 -6.44 -3.75 15.52
CA ARG A 58 -4.98 -3.65 15.55
C ARG A 58 -4.47 -2.76 14.42
N TRP A 59 -3.27 -2.23 14.61
CA TRP A 59 -2.58 -1.35 13.67
C TRP A 59 -1.38 -2.08 13.07
N CYS A 60 -1.42 -2.32 11.75
CA CYS A 60 -0.36 -3.00 11.02
C CYS A 60 0.58 -1.97 10.39
N VAL A 61 1.85 -2.00 10.78
CA VAL A 61 2.91 -1.29 10.04
C VAL A 61 3.34 -2.16 8.88
N CYS A 62 3.33 -1.58 7.69
CA CYS A 62 3.72 -2.22 6.45
C CYS A 62 4.82 -1.39 5.75
N ARG A 63 5.72 -2.07 5.03
CA ARG A 63 6.67 -1.46 4.10
C ARG A 63 6.00 -1.34 2.74
N ILE A 64 6.12 -0.19 2.10
CA ILE A 64 5.72 -0.01 0.70
C ILE A 64 6.86 -0.55 -0.18
N VAL A 65 6.55 -1.56 -0.98
CA VAL A 65 7.48 -2.25 -1.88
C VAL A 65 7.36 -1.73 -3.31
N SER A 66 6.15 -1.31 -3.71
CA SER A 66 5.85 -0.72 -5.01
C SER A 66 4.62 0.18 -4.89
N GLY A 67 4.39 1.01 -5.91
CA GLY A 67 3.36 2.05 -5.92
C GLY A 67 3.96 3.41 -5.67
N GLU A 68 4.44 4.02 -6.75
CA GLU A 68 4.68 5.46 -6.80
C GLU A 68 3.53 6.14 -7.52
N VAL A 69 3.22 7.36 -7.09
CA VAL A 69 2.44 8.33 -7.87
C VAL A 69 3.32 8.83 -9.02
#